data_AF-A0A428UKA2-F1
#
_entry.id   AF-A0A428UKA2-F1
#
_cell.length_a   1.000
_cell.length_b   1.000
_cell.length_c   1.000
_cell.angle_alpha   90.00
_cell.angle_beta   90.00
_cell.angle_gamma   90.00
#
_symmetry.space_group_name_H-M   'P 1'
#
loop_
_entity.id
_entity.type
_entity.pdbx_description
1 polymer ?
#
loop_
_entity_poly.entity_id
_entity_poly.type
_entity_poly.pdbx_seq_one_letter_code
_entity_poly.pdbx_strand_id
1 'polypeptide(L)'
;MPQDPNLYGQRAPKKQKRDATLSTSLDFTAQLTSLMSNASGPTSAAITSPRKNEAAPLVDFDRKWAQGEEERKEDYETSSDDDADDSGEMVEYEDEFGRVRQVTKAERDRLERRARRGLLGAEELERMSARPSAPGNLIYGDAVQSMAFNPEDPEKMEELARKRDRSATPPPDQHYDADWEIRTKGTGFYKFSKDEETRTAEMEGLAEERRKTEEQRRTREDQKEARRREIEKRREDMAARRAKKQADSFLDRLGA
;
A
#
# COMPACT_ATOMS: atom_id res chain seq x y z
N MET A 1 -34.87 54.24 -13.07
CA MET A 1 -33.52 53.66 -13.10
C MET A 1 -33.56 52.45 -14.03
N PRO A 2 -32.95 52.50 -15.22
CA PRO A 2 -32.82 51.30 -16.05
C PRO A 2 -31.70 50.41 -15.46
N GLN A 3 -31.97 49.11 -15.34
CA GLN A 3 -30.96 48.14 -14.90
C GLN A 3 -30.14 47.70 -16.11
N ASP A 4 -28.81 47.83 -16.01
CA ASP A 4 -27.90 47.40 -17.06
C ASP A 4 -27.88 45.87 -17.18
N PRO A 5 -28.16 45.30 -18.36
CA PRO A 5 -28.24 43.84 -18.57
C PRO A 5 -26.88 43.14 -18.60
N ASN A 6 -25.77 43.88 -18.43
CA ASN A 6 -24.40 43.38 -18.54
C ASN A 6 -23.67 43.27 -17.18
N LEU A 7 -24.40 43.31 -16.06
CA LEU A 7 -23.81 43.33 -14.72
C LEU A 7 -23.12 42.01 -14.32
N TYR A 8 -23.42 40.90 -15.01
CA TYR A 8 -22.69 39.64 -14.87
C TYR A 8 -22.20 39.21 -16.25
N GLY A 9 -20.88 39.30 -16.46
CA GLY A 9 -20.22 39.11 -17.74
C GLY A 9 -20.75 37.92 -18.55
N GLN A 10 -21.03 38.17 -19.83
CA GLN A 10 -21.58 37.16 -20.72
C GLN A 10 -20.65 35.94 -20.81
N ARG A 11 -21.21 34.75 -20.57
CA ARG A 11 -20.48 33.49 -20.74
C ARG A 11 -20.17 33.28 -22.23
N ALA A 12 -18.92 32.99 -22.55
CA ALA A 12 -18.49 32.71 -23.92
C ALA A 12 -19.28 31.53 -24.53
N PRO A 13 -19.65 31.60 -25.82
CA PRO A 13 -20.40 30.52 -26.46
C PRO A 13 -19.54 29.25 -26.56
N LYS A 14 -20.13 28.11 -26.21
CA LYS A 14 -19.48 26.79 -26.30
C LYS A 14 -19.17 26.45 -27.75
N LYS A 15 -17.91 26.15 -28.05
CA LYS A 15 -17.51 25.59 -29.35
C LYS A 15 -18.16 24.21 -29.53
N GLN A 16 -18.82 24.00 -30.67
CA GLN A 16 -19.30 22.68 -31.07
C GLN A 16 -18.11 21.72 -31.18
N LYS A 17 -18.21 20.55 -30.53
CA LYS A 17 -17.28 19.45 -30.76
C LYS A 17 -17.47 19.00 -32.20
N ARG A 18 -16.41 19.07 -32.99
CA ARG A 18 -16.34 18.29 -34.23
C ARG A 18 -16.22 16.83 -33.80
N ASP A 19 -17.19 16.02 -34.20
CA ASP A 19 -17.16 14.58 -34.00
C ASP A 19 -15.91 14.05 -34.69
N ALA A 20 -14.91 13.65 -33.89
CA ALA A 20 -13.89 12.76 -34.37
C ALA A 20 -14.61 11.46 -34.71
N THR A 21 -14.72 11.18 -36.01
CA THR A 21 -15.19 9.90 -36.54
C THR A 21 -14.49 8.79 -35.76
N LEU A 22 -15.26 8.11 -34.90
CA LEU A 22 -14.81 6.97 -34.13
C LEU A 22 -14.30 5.93 -35.13
N SER A 23 -12.97 5.83 -35.22
CA SER A 23 -12.25 4.87 -36.04
C SER A 23 -12.80 3.48 -35.74
N THR A 24 -13.39 2.87 -36.76
CA THR A 24 -13.89 1.51 -36.66
C THR A 24 -12.72 0.55 -36.55
N SER A 25 -12.93 -0.63 -35.97
CA SER A 25 -11.89 -1.67 -35.83
C SER A 25 -11.23 -2.04 -37.17
N LEU A 26 -11.92 -1.82 -38.29
CA LEU A 26 -11.42 -2.01 -39.65
C LEU A 26 -10.37 -0.97 -40.06
N ASP A 27 -10.47 0.27 -39.58
CA ASP A 27 -9.49 1.32 -39.91
C ASP A 27 -8.18 1.11 -39.14
N PHE A 28 -8.27 0.60 -37.92
CA PHE A 28 -7.10 0.27 -37.10
C PHE A 28 -6.33 -0.95 -37.64
N THR A 29 -7.03 -1.98 -38.13
CA THR A 29 -6.38 -3.14 -38.75
C THR A 29 -5.71 -2.78 -40.08
N ALA A 30 -6.31 -1.89 -40.88
CA ALA A 30 -5.69 -1.32 -42.07
C ALA A 30 -4.42 -0.53 -41.75
N GLN A 31 -4.40 0.21 -40.63
CA GLN A 31 -3.24 1.01 -40.23
C GLN A 31 -2.10 0.13 -39.67
N LEU A 32 -2.41 -0.94 -38.92
CA LEU A 32 -1.42 -1.91 -38.46
C LEU A 32 -0.81 -2.73 -39.59
N THR A 33 -1.63 -3.17 -40.55
CA THR A 33 -1.13 -3.93 -41.70
C THR A 33 -0.22 -3.09 -42.60
N SER A 34 -0.54 -1.79 -42.77
CA SER A 34 0.32 -0.81 -43.44
C SER A 34 1.64 -0.58 -42.70
N LEU A 35 1.63 -0.57 -41.37
CA LEU A 35 2.84 -0.38 -40.57
C LEU A 35 3.76 -1.62 -40.60
N MET A 36 3.18 -2.83 -40.65
CA MET A 36 3.94 -4.07 -40.72
C MET A 36 4.55 -4.33 -42.11
N SER A 37 3.93 -3.85 -43.20
CA SER A 37 4.47 -4.01 -44.55
C SER A 37 5.66 -3.09 -44.84
N ASN A 38 5.81 -2.00 -44.09
CA ASN A 38 6.89 -1.02 -44.27
C ASN A 38 8.15 -1.31 -43.43
N ALA A 39 8.19 -2.45 -42.71
CA ALA A 39 9.24 -2.79 -41.74
C ALA A 39 10.29 -3.82 -42.25
N SER A 40 10.44 -4.02 -43.56
CA SER A 40 11.45 -4.94 -44.13
C SER A 40 12.51 -4.22 -44.97
N GLY A 41 13.58 -3.78 -44.31
CA GLY A 41 14.84 -3.32 -44.95
C GLY A 41 16.03 -3.39 -43.97
N PRO A 42 17.26 -3.74 -44.40
CA PRO A 42 18.29 -4.28 -43.49
C PRO A 42 19.31 -3.28 -42.90
N THR A 43 19.66 -3.55 -41.64
CA THR A 43 20.97 -3.46 -40.95
C THR A 43 21.74 -2.12 -40.77
N SER A 44 22.05 -1.87 -39.48
CA SER A 44 23.34 -1.43 -38.91
C SER A 44 23.87 0.00 -39.17
N ALA A 45 23.72 0.88 -38.17
CA ALA A 45 24.78 1.82 -37.74
C ALA A 45 24.42 2.55 -36.42
N ALA A 46 25.38 2.56 -35.49
CA ALA A 46 25.63 3.57 -34.45
C ALA A 46 24.48 4.05 -33.54
N ILE A 47 24.46 3.52 -32.31
CA ILE A 47 23.84 4.17 -31.15
C ILE A 47 24.65 5.45 -30.87
N THR A 48 24.09 6.60 -31.25
CA THR A 48 24.60 7.92 -30.86
C THR A 48 23.74 8.46 -29.72
N SER A 49 24.42 8.98 -28.70
CA SER A 49 23.87 9.63 -27.51
C SER A 49 22.68 10.56 -27.82
N PRO A 50 21.62 10.57 -26.99
CA PRO A 50 20.56 11.54 -27.15
C PRO A 50 21.10 12.95 -26.88
N ARG A 51 20.59 13.89 -27.67
CA ARG A 51 20.97 15.31 -27.67
C ARG A 51 20.59 15.96 -26.34
N LYS A 52 21.46 16.86 -25.87
CA LYS A 52 21.16 17.80 -24.79
C LYS A 52 19.97 18.65 -25.20
N ASN A 53 19.04 18.85 -24.26
CA ASN A 53 17.81 19.66 -24.33
C ASN A 53 16.55 18.85 -24.61
N GLU A 54 16.08 18.10 -23.61
CA GLU A 54 14.68 18.02 -23.15
C GLU A 54 14.60 16.97 -22.03
N ALA A 55 13.90 17.32 -20.95
CA ALA A 55 13.72 16.59 -19.69
C ALA A 55 14.84 16.73 -18.63
N ALA A 56 14.57 17.55 -17.63
CA ALA A 56 14.93 17.23 -16.25
C ALA A 56 13.64 17.17 -15.41
N PRO A 57 13.51 16.29 -14.40
CA PRO A 57 14.44 15.25 -13.98
C PRO A 57 13.83 13.85 -14.12
N LEU A 58 14.46 12.95 -14.89
CA LEU A 58 14.35 11.53 -14.60
C LEU A 58 14.90 11.36 -13.18
N VAL A 59 14.02 11.07 -12.22
CA VAL A 59 14.43 10.81 -10.84
C VAL A 59 15.33 9.58 -10.87
N ASP A 60 16.61 9.81 -10.59
CA ASP A 60 17.58 8.75 -10.34
C ASP A 60 17.35 8.24 -8.91
N PHE A 61 16.64 7.12 -8.80
CA PHE A 61 16.25 6.54 -7.51
C PHE A 61 17.45 6.08 -6.69
N ASP A 62 18.56 5.69 -7.33
CA ASP A 62 19.77 5.26 -6.64
C ASP A 62 20.46 6.47 -5.99
N ARG A 63 20.50 7.61 -6.68
CA ARG A 63 21.00 8.88 -6.13
C ARG A 63 20.10 9.42 -5.02
N LYS A 64 18.77 9.31 -5.16
CA LYS A 64 17.81 9.78 -4.17
C LYS A 64 17.87 8.95 -2.87
N TRP A 65 18.13 7.65 -2.98
CA TRP A 65 18.32 6.78 -1.82
C TRP A 65 19.58 7.16 -1.03
N ALA A 66 20.69 7.43 -1.73
CA ALA A 66 21.94 7.84 -1.10
C ALA A 66 21.83 9.21 -0.39
N GLN A 67 21.14 10.19 -0.98
CA GLN A 67 20.89 11.50 -0.35
C GLN A 67 19.99 11.40 0.90
N GLY A 68 18.99 10.52 0.89
CA GLY A 68 18.06 10.39 2.01
C GLY A 68 18.68 9.82 3.30
N GLU A 69 19.80 9.08 3.21
CA GLU A 69 20.54 8.64 4.41
C GLU A 69 21.39 9.75 5.03
N GLU A 70 21.84 10.72 4.23
CA GLU A 70 22.68 11.83 4.70
C GLU A 70 21.81 12.90 5.40
N GLU A 71 20.68 13.29 4.79
CA GLU A 71 19.69 14.19 5.43
C GLU A 71 19.10 13.60 6.72
N ARG A 72 18.84 12.28 6.76
CA ARG A 72 18.36 11.63 8.00
C ARG A 72 19.35 11.67 9.15
N LYS A 73 20.64 11.91 8.91
CA LYS A 73 21.62 12.02 10.00
C LYS A 73 21.68 13.43 10.58
N GLU A 74 21.30 14.46 9.81
CA GLU A 74 21.32 15.85 10.25
C GLU A 74 20.04 16.23 11.03
N ASP A 75 18.90 15.63 10.73
CA ASP A 75 17.61 15.96 11.35
C ASP A 75 17.32 15.29 12.72
N TYR A 76 18.24 14.46 13.24
CA TYR A 76 18.10 13.82 14.57
C TYR A 76 18.85 14.55 15.70
N GLU A 77 19.50 15.68 15.43
CA GLU A 77 20.13 16.54 16.44
C GLU A 77 19.29 17.79 16.75
N THR A 78 18.07 17.64 17.29
CA THR A 78 17.45 18.73 18.08
C THR A 78 16.25 18.24 18.90
N SER A 79 16.52 17.42 19.92
CA SER A 79 15.83 17.58 21.21
C SER A 79 16.80 17.15 22.29
N SER A 80 17.90 17.91 22.40
CA SER A 80 18.80 17.84 23.53
C SER A 80 18.01 18.27 24.77
N ASP A 81 17.46 17.27 25.47
CA ASP A 81 16.94 17.41 26.82
C ASP A 81 18.12 17.93 27.65
N ASP A 82 17.94 19.14 28.18
CA ASP A 82 18.89 19.80 29.07
C ASP A 82 18.91 18.98 30.36
N ASP A 83 19.76 17.94 30.42
CA ASP A 83 20.08 17.20 31.63
C ASP A 83 20.89 18.13 32.54
N ALA A 84 20.19 19.06 33.17
CA ALA A 84 20.69 19.84 34.28
C ALA A 84 21.01 18.90 35.44
N ASP A 85 22.29 18.85 35.82
CA ASP A 85 22.88 18.10 36.92
C ASP A 85 21.93 17.91 38.13
N ASP A 86 21.26 16.76 38.21
CA ASP A 86 20.46 16.40 39.38
C ASP A 86 21.28 15.43 40.24
N SER A 87 21.87 15.96 41.30
CA SER A 87 22.34 15.17 42.44
C SER A 87 21.22 14.22 42.84
N GLY A 88 21.39 12.90 42.73
CA GLY A 88 20.36 11.86 42.84
C GLY A 88 19.54 11.81 44.14
N GLU A 89 18.87 12.91 44.48
CA GLU A 89 17.96 13.11 45.60
C GLU A 89 16.67 12.36 45.28
N MET A 90 16.49 11.24 45.98
CA MET A 90 15.30 10.39 45.85
C MET A 90 14.16 11.02 46.67
N VAL A 91 13.08 11.37 45.99
CA VAL A 91 11.86 11.95 46.56
C VAL A 91 10.73 10.94 46.44
N GLU A 92 9.85 10.90 47.45
CA GLU A 92 8.63 10.10 47.40
C GLU A 92 7.58 10.80 46.52
N TYR A 93 7.08 10.09 45.52
CA TYR A 93 6.05 10.54 44.58
C TYR A 93 4.87 9.58 44.61
N GLU A 94 3.65 10.13 44.67
CA GLU A 94 2.40 9.38 44.57
C GLU A 94 1.99 9.28 43.09
N ASP A 95 1.93 8.06 42.59
CA ASP A 95 1.48 7.73 41.23
C ASP A 95 -0.04 7.92 41.08
N GLU A 96 -0.56 7.95 39.85
CA GLU A 96 -1.98 8.13 39.50
C GLU A 96 -2.90 7.08 40.14
N PHE A 97 -2.33 5.97 40.60
CA PHE A 97 -3.00 4.87 41.29
C PHE A 97 -2.89 4.95 42.82
N GLY A 98 -2.40 6.07 43.38
CA GLY A 98 -2.23 6.27 44.82
C GLY A 98 -1.11 5.42 45.44
N ARG A 99 -0.14 4.96 44.62
CA ARG A 99 1.02 4.18 45.09
C ARG A 99 2.21 5.11 45.31
N VAL A 100 2.86 5.02 46.48
CA VAL A 100 4.09 5.76 46.77
C VAL A 100 5.28 5.08 46.10
N ARG A 101 6.05 5.83 45.30
CA ARG A 101 7.28 5.38 44.63
C ARG A 101 8.41 6.35 44.95
N GLN A 102 9.62 5.84 45.15
CA GLN A 102 10.81 6.69 45.26
C GLN A 102 11.40 6.95 43.88
N VAL A 103 11.50 8.22 43.52
CA VAL A 103 11.84 8.72 42.18
C VAL A 103 12.78 9.90 42.33
N THR A 104 13.66 10.18 41.37
CA THR A 104 14.52 11.37 41.44
C THR A 104 13.68 12.65 41.29
N LYS A 105 14.19 13.77 41.80
CA LYS A 105 13.51 15.05 41.73
C LYS A 105 13.24 15.50 40.28
N ALA A 106 14.23 15.36 39.40
CA ALA A 106 14.05 15.64 37.97
C ALA A 106 12.97 14.75 37.31
N GLU A 107 12.91 13.48 37.70
CA GLU A 107 11.92 12.54 37.16
C GLU A 107 10.51 12.85 37.70
N ARG A 108 10.37 13.26 38.97
CA ARG A 108 9.13 13.78 39.54
C ARG A 108 8.60 14.96 38.72
N ASP A 109 9.43 15.95 38.44
CA ASP A 109 9.02 17.14 37.69
C ASP A 109 8.66 16.80 36.23
N ARG A 110 9.35 15.83 35.61
CA ARG A 110 9.00 15.29 34.28
C ARG A 110 7.62 14.60 34.30
N LEU A 111 7.34 13.80 35.32
CA LEU A 111 6.05 13.11 35.49
C LEU A 111 4.91 14.11 35.74
N GLU A 112 5.13 15.11 36.58
CA GLU A 112 4.15 16.17 36.85
C GLU A 112 3.82 16.97 35.60
N ARG A 113 4.83 17.33 34.79
CA ARG A 113 4.63 17.99 33.49
C ARG A 113 3.84 17.11 32.51
N ARG A 114 4.12 15.80 32.47
CA ARG A 114 3.39 14.85 31.63
C ARG A 114 1.92 14.74 32.06
N ALA A 115 1.66 14.61 33.35
CA ALA A 115 0.31 14.54 33.91
C ALA A 115 -0.48 15.81 33.60
N ARG A 116 0.12 16.99 33.82
CA ARG A 116 -0.50 18.29 33.51
C ARG A 116 -0.82 18.43 32.02
N ARG A 117 0.07 17.98 31.12
CA ARG A 117 -0.19 17.98 29.67
C ARG A 117 -1.30 17.01 29.29
N GLY A 118 -1.34 15.82 29.90
CA GLY A 118 -2.39 14.82 29.68
C GLY A 118 -3.76 15.37 30.06
N LEU A 119 -3.86 16.05 31.20
CA LEU A 119 -5.10 16.65 31.68
C LEU A 119 -5.60 17.78 30.77
N LEU A 120 -4.72 18.67 30.32
CA LEU A 120 -5.05 19.73 29.36
C LEU A 120 -5.47 19.16 27.99
N GLY A 121 -4.79 18.11 27.51
CA GLY A 121 -5.14 17.44 26.25
C GLY A 121 -6.49 16.71 26.31
N ALA A 122 -6.85 16.14 27.47
CA ALA A 122 -8.16 15.55 27.69
C ALA A 122 -9.27 16.61 27.68
N GLU A 123 -9.06 17.76 28.34
CA GLU A 123 -10.00 18.88 28.35
C GLU A 123 -10.20 19.49 26.95
N GLU A 124 -9.12 19.63 26.18
CA GLU A 124 -9.20 20.11 24.80
C GLU A 124 -9.94 19.13 23.88
N LEU A 125 -9.72 17.82 24.05
CA LEU A 125 -10.43 16.79 23.31
C LEU A 125 -11.94 16.79 23.63
N GLU A 126 -12.31 17.04 24.89
CA GLU A 126 -13.70 17.19 25.31
C GLU A 126 -14.36 18.42 24.67
N ARG A 127 -13.64 19.55 24.58
CA ARG A 127 -14.13 20.78 23.92
C ARG A 127 -14.25 20.63 22.39
N MET A 128 -13.36 19.85 21.77
CA MET A 128 -13.31 19.65 20.32
C MET A 128 -14.18 18.46 19.84
N SER A 129 -14.70 17.68 20.77
CA SER A 129 -15.66 16.61 20.49
C SER A 129 -16.94 17.20 19.89
N ALA A 130 -17.31 16.74 18.70
CA ALA A 130 -18.61 17.05 18.09
C ALA A 130 -19.80 16.38 18.79
N ARG A 131 -19.55 15.56 19.83
CA ARG A 131 -20.60 14.97 20.65
C ARG A 131 -21.03 15.98 21.73
N PRO A 132 -22.33 16.21 21.93
CA PRO A 132 -22.80 17.03 23.04
C PRO A 132 -22.32 16.45 24.38
N SER A 133 -21.92 17.32 25.31
CA SER A 133 -21.54 16.94 26.66
C SER A 133 -22.68 16.17 27.33
N ALA A 134 -22.34 15.12 28.09
CA ALA A 134 -23.35 14.39 28.86
C ALA A 134 -24.09 15.37 29.81
N PRO A 135 -25.42 15.28 29.93
CA PRO A 135 -26.17 16.18 30.78
C PRO A 135 -25.70 16.05 32.24
N GLY A 136 -25.31 17.16 32.87
CA GLY A 136 -24.79 17.15 34.26
C GLY A 136 -25.83 16.76 35.31
N ASN A 137 -27.11 16.98 35.00
CA ASN A 137 -28.23 16.52 35.81
C ASN A 137 -28.94 15.41 35.04
N LEU A 138 -28.57 14.16 35.28
CA LEU A 138 -29.45 13.04 34.91
C LEU A 138 -30.73 13.21 35.72
N ILE A 139 -31.87 13.23 35.03
CA ILE A 139 -33.17 13.19 35.70
C ILE A 139 -33.31 11.78 36.28
N TYR A 140 -32.99 11.64 37.56
CA TYR A 140 -33.31 10.44 38.32
C TYR A 140 -34.77 10.54 38.75
N GLY A 141 -35.62 9.79 38.07
CA GLY A 141 -37.03 9.62 38.41
C GLY A 141 -37.51 8.26 37.92
N ASP A 142 -38.72 7.87 38.30
CA ASP A 142 -39.41 6.63 37.88
C ASP A 142 -39.54 6.49 36.35
N ALA A 143 -39.23 7.57 35.60
CA ALA A 143 -39.16 7.59 34.14
C ALA A 143 -37.81 7.08 33.57
N VAL A 144 -36.76 6.93 34.39
CA VAL A 144 -35.62 6.09 34.00
C VAL A 144 -36.12 4.67 34.09
N GLN A 145 -36.59 4.14 32.96
CA GLN A 145 -36.95 2.74 32.84
C GLN A 145 -35.68 1.88 32.94
N SER A 146 -35.08 1.80 34.13
CA SER A 146 -34.03 0.83 34.46
C SER A 146 -34.52 -0.60 34.22
N MET A 147 -35.85 -0.79 34.26
CA MET A 147 -36.56 -2.04 33.96
C MET A 147 -37.17 -2.08 32.54
N ALA A 148 -36.84 -1.16 31.62
CA ALA A 148 -37.26 -1.28 30.20
C ALA A 148 -36.76 -2.58 29.59
N PHE A 149 -35.56 -2.99 30.00
CA PHE A 149 -34.96 -4.28 29.71
C PHE A 149 -34.81 -4.98 31.05
N ASN A 150 -35.63 -6.00 31.29
CA ASN A 150 -35.48 -6.83 32.48
C ASN A 150 -34.43 -7.90 32.20
N PRO A 151 -33.19 -7.80 32.73
CA PRO A 151 -32.16 -8.81 32.51
C PRO A 151 -32.52 -10.17 33.14
N GLU A 152 -33.47 -10.19 34.08
CA GLU A 152 -33.98 -11.39 34.75
C GLU A 152 -34.99 -12.18 33.90
N ASP A 153 -35.41 -11.64 32.74
CA ASP A 153 -36.35 -12.28 31.83
C ASP A 153 -35.66 -12.61 30.48
N PRO A 154 -34.97 -13.77 30.39
CA PRO A 154 -34.18 -14.13 29.22
C PRO A 154 -35.04 -14.29 27.96
N GLU A 155 -36.33 -14.66 28.09
CA GLU A 155 -37.24 -14.88 26.97
C GLU A 155 -37.57 -13.55 26.26
N LYS A 156 -37.89 -12.49 27.02
CA LYS A 156 -38.12 -11.16 26.44
C LYS A 156 -36.87 -10.60 25.77
N MET A 157 -35.70 -10.87 26.33
CA MET A 157 -34.43 -10.47 25.74
C MET A 157 -34.17 -11.19 24.41
N GLU A 158 -34.50 -12.48 24.34
CA GLU A 158 -34.39 -13.26 23.11
C GLU A 158 -35.37 -12.77 22.03
N GLU A 159 -36.61 -12.42 22.40
CA GLU A 159 -37.57 -11.83 21.47
C GLU A 159 -37.13 -10.49 20.91
N LEU A 160 -36.53 -9.63 21.76
CA LEU A 160 -35.98 -8.34 21.34
C LEU A 160 -34.79 -8.53 20.41
N ALA A 161 -33.90 -9.50 20.71
CA ALA A 161 -32.80 -9.88 19.84
C ALA A 161 -33.32 -10.36 18.48
N ARG A 162 -34.31 -11.27 18.46
CA ARG A 162 -34.91 -11.80 17.22
C ARG A 162 -35.61 -10.72 16.38
N LYS A 163 -36.23 -9.72 17.02
CA LYS A 163 -36.85 -8.56 16.33
C LYS A 163 -35.81 -7.58 15.76
N ARG A 164 -34.65 -7.47 16.42
CA ARG A 164 -33.52 -6.61 16.03
C ARG A 164 -32.67 -7.26 14.94
N ASP A 165 -32.45 -8.57 15.03
CA ASP A 165 -31.66 -9.38 14.12
C ASP A 165 -32.46 -9.66 12.84
N ARG A 166 -32.75 -8.57 12.10
CA ARG A 166 -33.41 -8.60 10.79
C ARG A 166 -32.45 -8.98 9.68
N SER A 167 -31.14 -8.81 9.90
CA SER A 167 -30.12 -9.35 9.02
C SER A 167 -29.87 -10.79 9.44
N ALA A 168 -30.03 -11.73 8.50
CA ALA A 168 -29.53 -13.08 8.67
C ALA A 168 -28.08 -13.00 9.17
N THR A 169 -27.81 -13.66 10.30
CA THR A 169 -26.45 -13.92 10.78
C THR A 169 -26.19 -15.38 10.47
N PRO A 170 -25.29 -15.73 9.54
CA PRO A 170 -24.34 -14.87 8.81
C PRO A 170 -24.97 -14.02 7.70
N PRO A 171 -24.36 -12.85 7.37
CA PRO A 171 -24.80 -12.01 6.26
C PRO A 171 -24.87 -12.81 4.95
N PRO A 172 -25.74 -12.42 4.00
CA PRO A 172 -25.73 -13.02 2.68
C PRO A 172 -24.37 -12.81 2.03
N ASP A 173 -23.93 -13.79 1.21
CA ASP A 173 -22.68 -13.72 0.47
C ASP A 173 -22.73 -12.54 -0.51
N GLN A 174 -22.08 -11.43 -0.13
CA GLN A 174 -21.94 -10.26 -0.98
C GLN A 174 -20.57 -10.29 -1.64
N HIS A 175 -20.59 -10.36 -2.98
CA HIS A 175 -19.37 -10.32 -3.78
C HIS A 175 -19.02 -8.89 -4.19
N TYR A 176 -17.72 -8.67 -4.43
CA TYR A 176 -17.24 -7.42 -5.00
C TYR A 176 -17.86 -7.15 -6.39
N ASP A 177 -18.50 -5.98 -6.54
CA ASP A 177 -19.00 -5.47 -7.82
C ASP A 177 -18.09 -4.32 -8.32
N ALA A 178 -17.49 -4.53 -9.49
CA ALA A 178 -16.58 -3.56 -10.06
C ALA A 178 -17.27 -2.26 -10.51
N ASP A 179 -18.59 -2.26 -10.72
CA ASP A 179 -19.32 -1.06 -11.13
C ASP A 179 -19.48 -0.05 -9.99
N TRP A 180 -19.30 -0.48 -8.73
CA TRP A 180 -19.38 0.39 -7.56
C TRP A 180 -18.13 1.25 -7.38
N GLU A 181 -17.01 0.87 -8.03
CA GLU A 181 -15.77 1.61 -7.94
C GLU A 181 -15.51 2.41 -9.22
N ILE A 182 -15.38 3.73 -9.09
CA ILE A 182 -15.01 4.60 -10.21
C ILE A 182 -13.47 4.59 -10.35
N ARG A 183 -12.91 3.49 -10.86
CA ARG A 183 -11.49 3.44 -11.25
C ARG A 183 -11.31 4.11 -12.60
N THR A 184 -11.06 5.41 -12.58
CA THR A 184 -10.81 6.20 -13.80
C THR A 184 -9.42 6.00 -14.41
N LYS A 185 -8.57 5.12 -13.85
CA LYS A 185 -7.16 5.02 -14.23
C LYS A 185 -6.71 3.58 -14.53
N GLY A 186 -6.76 3.21 -15.81
CA GLY A 186 -5.71 2.49 -16.53
C GLY A 186 -5.45 1.00 -16.25
N THR A 187 -5.99 0.39 -15.20
CA THR A 187 -5.79 -1.05 -14.94
C THR A 187 -6.98 -1.86 -15.43
N GLY A 188 -6.76 -2.75 -16.40
CA GLY A 188 -7.76 -3.73 -16.81
C GLY A 188 -8.01 -4.74 -15.68
N PHE A 189 -9.28 -4.97 -15.34
CA PHE A 189 -9.69 -5.96 -14.36
C PHE A 189 -10.64 -6.96 -14.99
N TYR A 190 -10.64 -8.20 -14.50
CA TYR A 190 -11.62 -9.20 -14.87
C TYR A 190 -12.86 -9.02 -14.00
N LYS A 191 -14.03 -8.80 -14.61
CA LYS A 191 -15.30 -8.63 -13.91
C LYS A 191 -15.99 -9.99 -13.84
N PHE A 192 -16.08 -10.53 -12.64
CA PHE A 192 -16.85 -11.75 -12.39
C PHE A 192 -18.34 -11.51 -12.55
N SER A 193 -19.07 -12.54 -12.94
CA SER A 193 -20.52 -12.53 -12.94
C SER A 193 -21.11 -12.39 -11.52
N LYS A 194 -22.39 -12.02 -11.46
CA LYS A 194 -23.17 -11.93 -10.22
C LYS A 194 -23.80 -13.26 -9.83
N ASP A 195 -23.97 -14.17 -10.80
CA ASP A 195 -24.57 -15.47 -10.56
C ASP A 195 -23.50 -16.44 -10.04
N GLU A 196 -23.74 -17.05 -8.88
CA GLU A 196 -22.74 -17.83 -8.15
C GLU A 196 -22.15 -18.98 -9.00
N GLU A 197 -23.00 -19.71 -9.72
CA GLU A 197 -22.55 -20.84 -10.55
C GLU A 197 -21.56 -20.39 -11.64
N THR A 198 -21.90 -19.31 -12.36
CA THR A 198 -21.03 -18.80 -13.43
C THR A 198 -19.75 -18.20 -12.84
N ARG A 199 -19.82 -17.54 -11.69
CA ARG A 199 -18.66 -17.00 -10.97
C ARG A 199 -17.71 -18.11 -10.54
N THR A 200 -18.24 -19.21 -9.99
CA THR A 200 -17.42 -20.36 -9.60
C THR A 200 -16.72 -20.98 -10.80
N ALA A 201 -17.42 -21.15 -11.93
CA ALA A 201 -16.81 -21.64 -13.16
C ALA A 201 -15.71 -20.69 -13.71
N GLU A 202 -15.93 -19.38 -13.66
CA GLU A 202 -14.93 -18.37 -14.01
C GLU A 202 -13.68 -18.44 -13.10
N MET A 203 -13.89 -18.63 -11.80
CA MET A 203 -12.82 -18.79 -10.81
C MET A 203 -12.02 -20.08 -11.03
N GLU A 204 -12.70 -21.19 -11.33
CA GLU A 204 -12.06 -22.45 -11.67
C GLU A 204 -11.23 -22.34 -12.95
N GLY A 205 -11.78 -21.69 -13.99
CA GLY A 205 -11.05 -21.42 -15.24
C GLY A 205 -9.76 -20.63 -15.00
N LEU A 206 -9.82 -19.56 -14.20
CA LEU A 206 -8.63 -18.78 -13.84
C LEU A 206 -7.63 -19.60 -13.01
N ALA A 207 -8.09 -20.49 -12.14
CA ALA A 207 -7.22 -21.38 -11.38
C ALA A 207 -6.50 -22.37 -12.28
N GLU A 208 -7.17 -22.91 -13.30
CA GLU A 208 -6.54 -23.78 -14.30
C GLU A 208 -5.48 -23.04 -15.13
N GLU A 209 -5.77 -21.83 -15.58
CA GLU A 209 -4.80 -21.02 -16.33
C GLU A 209 -3.55 -20.70 -15.48
N ARG A 210 -3.73 -20.41 -14.19
CA ARG A 210 -2.61 -20.26 -13.24
C ARG A 210 -1.79 -21.53 -13.14
N ARG A 211 -2.42 -22.68 -12.94
CA ARG A 211 -1.70 -23.97 -12.88
C ARG A 211 -0.90 -24.24 -14.16
N LYS A 212 -1.52 -24.04 -15.33
CA LYS A 212 -0.85 -24.22 -16.63
C LYS A 212 0.35 -23.28 -16.78
N THR A 213 0.22 -22.02 -16.38
CA THR A 213 1.34 -21.05 -16.47
C THR A 213 2.45 -21.32 -15.47
N GLU A 214 2.12 -21.77 -14.26
CA GLU A 214 3.08 -22.21 -13.25
C GLU A 214 3.85 -23.45 -13.69
N GLU A 215 3.18 -24.46 -14.24
CA GLU A 215 3.81 -25.65 -14.81
C GLU A 215 4.75 -25.29 -15.97
N GLN A 216 4.34 -24.38 -16.86
CA GLN A 216 5.20 -23.89 -17.94
C GLN A 216 6.43 -23.12 -17.42
N ARG A 217 6.29 -22.36 -16.33
CA ARG A 217 7.43 -21.68 -15.71
C ARG A 217 8.38 -22.68 -15.07
N ARG A 218 7.85 -23.62 -14.30
CA ARG A 218 8.61 -24.68 -13.63
C ARG A 218 9.39 -25.53 -14.64
N THR A 219 8.74 -25.98 -15.71
CA THR A 219 9.41 -26.75 -16.77
C THR A 219 10.54 -25.97 -17.44
N ARG A 220 10.37 -24.66 -17.69
CA ARG A 220 11.44 -23.79 -18.21
C ARG A 220 12.59 -23.62 -17.21
N GLU A 221 12.29 -23.52 -15.93
CA GLU A 221 13.30 -23.43 -14.86
C GLU A 221 14.07 -24.75 -14.73
N ASP A 222 13.38 -25.89 -14.71
CA ASP A 222 14.00 -27.22 -14.67
C ASP A 222 14.92 -27.44 -15.88
N GLN A 223 14.50 -27.02 -17.09
CA GLN A 223 15.35 -27.07 -18.28
C GLN A 223 16.60 -26.19 -18.17
N LYS A 224 16.46 -24.97 -17.63
CA LYS A 224 17.60 -24.06 -17.39
C LYS A 224 18.56 -24.66 -16.36
N GLU A 225 18.04 -25.24 -15.29
CA GLU A 225 18.85 -25.90 -14.26
C GLU A 225 19.56 -27.13 -14.81
N ALA A 226 18.88 -27.98 -15.58
CA ALA A 226 19.50 -29.14 -16.22
C ALA A 226 20.65 -28.73 -17.14
N ARG A 227 20.44 -27.69 -17.97
CA ARG A 227 21.49 -27.12 -18.82
C ARG A 227 22.65 -26.57 -17.98
N ARG A 228 22.36 -25.88 -16.88
CA ARG A 228 23.39 -25.35 -15.97
C ARG A 228 24.23 -26.47 -15.36
N ARG A 229 23.59 -27.54 -14.86
CA ARG A 229 24.28 -28.72 -14.29
C ARG A 229 25.15 -29.42 -15.33
N GLU A 230 24.68 -29.53 -16.57
CA GLU A 230 25.49 -30.10 -17.67
C GLU A 230 26.72 -29.23 -17.99
N ILE A 231 26.55 -27.90 -18.04
CA ILE A 231 27.66 -26.97 -18.26
C ILE A 231 28.67 -27.04 -17.11
N GLU A 232 28.20 -27.12 -15.86
CA GLU A 232 29.06 -27.27 -14.68
C GLU A 232 29.87 -28.57 -14.74
N LYS A 233 29.24 -29.71 -15.05
CA LYS A 233 29.96 -30.99 -15.25
C LYS A 233 31.00 -30.90 -16.36
N ARG A 234 30.66 -30.33 -17.51
CA ARG A 234 31.62 -30.13 -18.61
C ARG A 234 32.79 -29.23 -18.20
N ARG A 235 32.52 -28.20 -17.38
CA ARG A 235 33.54 -27.31 -16.84
C ARG A 235 34.48 -28.05 -15.90
N GLU A 236 33.95 -28.89 -15.02
CA GLU A 236 34.72 -29.76 -14.12
C GLU A 236 35.61 -30.74 -14.90
N ASP A 237 35.06 -31.44 -15.90
CA ASP A 237 35.82 -32.36 -16.74
C ASP A 237 36.97 -31.67 -17.48
N MET A 238 36.71 -30.49 -18.03
CA MET A 238 37.72 -29.68 -18.70
C MET A 238 38.78 -29.17 -17.71
N ALA A 239 38.39 -28.79 -16.50
CA ALA A 239 39.32 -28.39 -15.44
C ALA A 239 40.20 -29.58 -15.01
N ALA A 240 39.63 -30.77 -14.84
CA ALA A 240 40.37 -31.98 -14.51
C ALA A 240 41.37 -32.37 -15.61
N ARG A 241 40.96 -32.29 -16.90
CA ARG A 241 41.87 -32.52 -18.04
C ARG A 241 43.00 -31.49 -18.09
N ARG A 242 42.71 -30.21 -17.82
CA ARG A 242 43.74 -29.16 -17.74
C ARG A 242 44.71 -29.38 -16.58
N ALA A 243 44.21 -29.76 -15.40
CA ALA A 243 45.02 -30.06 -14.23
C ALA A 243 45.97 -31.24 -14.48
N LYS A 244 45.48 -32.32 -15.10
CA LYS A 244 46.32 -33.46 -15.53
C LYS A 244 47.42 -33.01 -16.49
N LYS A 245 47.07 -32.29 -17.55
CA LYS A 245 48.05 -31.77 -18.53
C LYS A 245 49.10 -30.86 -17.88
N GLN A 246 48.71 -30.03 -16.92
CA GLN A 246 49.64 -29.19 -16.16
C GLN A 246 50.57 -30.04 -15.29
N ALA A 247 50.05 -31.06 -14.60
CA ALA A 247 50.85 -31.98 -13.81
C ALA A 247 51.86 -32.74 -14.68
N ASP A 248 51.44 -33.29 -15.83
CA ASP A 248 52.33 -33.98 -16.76
C ASP A 248 53.43 -33.05 -17.28
N SER A 249 53.08 -31.83 -17.70
CA SER A 249 54.07 -30.84 -18.16
C SER A 249 55.04 -30.39 -17.06
N PHE A 250 54.60 -30.41 -15.80
CA PHE A 250 55.45 -30.10 -14.66
C PHE A 250 56.44 -31.25 -14.41
N LEU A 251 55.98 -32.50 -14.48
CA LEU A 251 56.83 -33.68 -14.34
C LEU A 251 57.87 -33.78 -15.45
N ASP A 252 57.48 -33.56 -16.71
CA ASP A 252 58.41 -33.53 -17.85
C ASP A 252 59.50 -32.46 -17.68
N ARG A 253 59.16 -31.30 -17.11
CA ARG A 253 60.11 -30.22 -16.84
C ARG A 253 61.05 -30.49 -15.66
N LEU A 254 60.66 -31.36 -14.72
CA LEU A 254 61.49 -31.73 -13.57
C LEU A 254 62.45 -32.89 -13.91
N GLY A 255 62.12 -33.71 -14.92
CA GLY A 255 62.91 -34.84 -15.38
C GLY A 255 63.97 -34.49 -16.44
N ALA A 256 64.04 -33.23 -16.89
CA ALA A 256 65.06 -32.69 -17.80
C ALA A 256 66.02 -31.78 -17.03
#